data_AF-A0A7L2I675-F1
#
_entry.id   AF-A0A7L2I675-F1
#
_cell.length_a   1.000
_cell.length_b   1.000
_cell.length_c   1.000
_cell.angle_alpha   90.00
_cell.angle_beta   90.00
_cell.angle_gamma   90.00
#
_symmetry.space_group_name_H-M   'P 1'
#
loop_
_entity.id
_entity.type
_entity.pdbx_description
1 polymer ?
#
loop_
_entity_poly.entity_id
_entity_poly.type
_entity_poly.pdbx_seq_one_letter_code
_entity_poly.pdbx_strand_id
1 'polypeptide(L)'
;MSQMVTKTVRIKQIQLEQDSGKSLHDDTRSQTLVDLNRAGVGLMEVVMEPDMCCGEEAAAAVRELQLILQTLGSSQAVMAEGQLRVDANVSVHYPGEPYGVRTEVKNINSLRFLAKAVDYEIQRQIEELENGGTILNETRAFDSKLGCTIPMRDKEGKQDYRFMPEPNLPPLILYDAKSLPANMNHQQVVNIDSIRKRLPDLPSVKRAKLVEQYGILPEHSFTLL
;
A
#
# COMPACT_ATOMS: atom_id res chain seq x y z
N MET A 1 11.34 -1.86 28.38
CA MET A 1 10.95 -0.52 27.89
C MET A 1 10.90 -0.61 26.38
N SER A 2 9.76 -0.32 25.77
CA SER A 2 9.65 -0.33 24.30
C SER A 2 10.40 0.88 23.76
N GLN A 3 11.45 0.65 22.97
CA GLN A 3 12.25 1.71 22.38
C GLN A 3 11.56 2.21 21.10
N MET A 4 11.28 3.52 21.02
CA MET A 4 10.71 4.12 19.82
C MET A 4 11.80 4.28 18.75
N VAL A 5 11.55 3.76 17.56
CA VAL A 5 12.47 3.84 16.41
C VAL A 5 11.80 4.58 15.27
N THR A 6 12.49 5.57 14.70
CA THR A 6 12.00 6.29 13.52
C THR A 6 12.51 5.60 12.26
N LYS A 7 11.61 5.31 11.33
CA LYS A 7 11.93 4.74 10.01
C LYS A 7 11.34 5.64 8.92
N THR A 8 12.13 5.88 7.88
CA THR A 8 11.67 6.57 6.67
C THR A 8 11.38 5.53 5.60
N VAL A 9 10.17 5.53 5.05
CA VAL A 9 9.78 4.68 3.92
C VAL A 9 9.52 5.58 2.72
N ARG A 10 10.23 5.35 1.63
CA ARG A 10 10.09 6.14 0.40
C ARG A 10 8.90 5.66 -0.42
N ILE A 11 8.19 6.60 -1.00
CA ILE A 11 7.15 6.32 -1.99
C ILE A 11 7.82 6.30 -3.37
N LYS A 12 7.73 5.17 -4.05
CA LYS A 12 8.21 4.99 -5.42
C LYS A 12 7.25 5.61 -6.42
N GLN A 13 5.95 5.38 -6.22
CA GLN A 13 4.93 5.76 -7.19
C GLN A 13 3.59 5.98 -6.49
N ILE A 14 2.82 6.95 -7.01
CA ILE A 14 1.41 7.14 -6.71
C ILE A 14 0.70 7.28 -8.04
N GLN A 15 -0.33 6.48 -8.29
CA GLN A 15 -1.10 6.52 -9.52
C GLN A 15 -2.59 6.37 -9.28
N LEU A 16 -3.38 6.87 -10.23
CA LEU A 16 -4.83 6.69 -10.24
C LEU A 16 -5.17 5.47 -11.08
N GLU A 17 -6.09 4.66 -10.58
CA GLU A 17 -6.65 3.50 -11.28
C GLU A 17 -8.18 3.43 -11.08
N GLN A 18 -8.83 2.49 -11.76
CA GLN A 18 -10.25 2.21 -11.60
C GLN A 18 -10.43 0.82 -10.99
N ASP A 19 -11.31 0.71 -10.00
CA ASP A 19 -11.61 -0.60 -9.40
C ASP A 19 -12.37 -1.49 -10.39
N SER A 20 -12.14 -2.78 -10.25
CA SER A 20 -12.87 -3.83 -10.96
C SER A 20 -14.14 -4.21 -10.21
N GLY A 21 -15.04 -4.90 -10.93
CA GLY A 21 -16.19 -5.58 -10.33
C GLY A 21 -15.78 -6.73 -9.38
N LYS A 22 -16.78 -7.31 -8.71
CA LYS A 22 -16.61 -8.41 -7.78
C LYS A 22 -17.24 -9.68 -8.36
N SER A 23 -16.49 -10.78 -8.32
CA SER A 23 -17.03 -12.11 -8.59
C SER A 23 -17.50 -12.76 -7.29
N LEU A 24 -18.71 -13.32 -7.31
CA LEU A 24 -19.30 -14.10 -6.23
C LEU A 24 -19.51 -15.52 -6.73
N HIS A 25 -18.90 -16.51 -6.10
CA HIS A 25 -19.10 -17.90 -6.48
C HIS A 25 -20.32 -18.46 -5.75
N ASP A 26 -21.29 -18.97 -6.51
CA ASP A 26 -22.44 -19.71 -6.00
C ASP A 26 -22.14 -21.21 -6.12
N ASP A 27 -21.67 -21.80 -5.02
CA ASP A 27 -21.35 -23.22 -4.92
C ASP A 27 -22.56 -24.12 -5.17
N THR A 28 -23.78 -23.62 -4.88
CA THR A 28 -25.02 -24.41 -5.02
C THR A 28 -25.39 -24.59 -6.48
N ARG A 29 -25.18 -23.55 -7.28
CA ARG A 29 -25.48 -23.54 -8.72
C ARG A 29 -24.26 -23.78 -9.59
N SER A 30 -23.07 -23.91 -9.00
CA SER A 30 -21.79 -23.99 -9.71
C SER A 30 -21.62 -22.85 -10.72
N GLN A 31 -22.02 -21.64 -10.34
CA GLN A 31 -22.00 -20.45 -11.20
C GLN A 31 -21.22 -19.33 -10.54
N THR A 32 -20.71 -18.40 -11.36
CA THR A 32 -20.09 -17.17 -10.88
C THR A 32 -21.01 -16.00 -11.22
N LEU A 33 -21.47 -15.31 -10.19
CA LEU A 33 -22.24 -14.08 -10.30
C LEU A 33 -21.28 -12.89 -10.34
N VAL A 34 -21.55 -11.91 -11.21
CA VAL A 34 -20.70 -10.73 -11.37
C VAL A 34 -21.47 -9.51 -10.85
N ASP A 35 -20.91 -8.85 -9.84
CA ASP A 35 -21.41 -7.60 -9.28
C ASP A 35 -20.52 -6.44 -9.77
N LEU A 36 -21.12 -5.50 -10.51
CA LEU A 36 -20.45 -4.34 -11.09
C LEU A 36 -20.65 -3.05 -10.30
N ASN A 37 -21.28 -3.08 -9.11
CA ASN A 37 -21.55 -1.87 -8.31
C ASN A 37 -20.29 -1.05 -7.97
N ARG A 38 -19.13 -1.71 -7.90
CA ARG A 38 -17.83 -1.07 -7.62
C ARG A 38 -17.01 -0.76 -8.87
N ALA A 39 -17.41 -1.26 -10.03
CA ALA A 39 -16.62 -1.08 -11.25
C ALA A 39 -16.52 0.41 -11.62
N GLY A 40 -15.31 0.90 -11.88
CA GLY A 40 -15.06 2.29 -12.25
C GLY A 40 -14.89 3.26 -11.07
N VAL A 41 -14.99 2.79 -9.82
CA VAL A 41 -14.65 3.60 -8.64
C VAL A 41 -13.18 3.99 -8.71
N GLY A 42 -12.87 5.27 -8.51
CA GLY A 42 -11.49 5.76 -8.53
C GLY A 42 -10.66 5.21 -7.37
N LEU A 43 -9.49 4.70 -7.69
CA LEU A 43 -8.51 4.16 -6.75
C LEU A 43 -7.21 4.97 -6.84
N MET A 44 -6.47 4.96 -5.74
CA MET A 44 -5.10 5.46 -5.69
C MET A 44 -4.19 4.31 -5.29
N GLU A 45 -3.33 3.89 -6.19
CA GLU A 45 -2.29 2.91 -5.91
C GLU A 45 -1.04 3.64 -5.43
N VAL A 46 -0.52 3.22 -4.27
CA VAL A 46 0.70 3.75 -3.66
C VAL A 46 1.73 2.62 -3.58
N VAL A 47 2.82 2.76 -4.33
CA VAL A 47 3.93 1.81 -4.34
C VAL A 47 5.05 2.36 -3.47
N MET A 48 5.47 1.59 -2.46
CA MET A 48 6.59 1.92 -1.58
C MET A 48 7.87 1.26 -2.08
N GLU A 49 9.01 1.91 -1.82
CA GLU A 49 10.32 1.28 -1.96
C GLU A 49 10.50 0.16 -0.89
N PRO A 50 11.40 -0.83 -1.12
CA PRO A 50 11.65 -1.91 -0.19
C PRO A 50 12.52 -1.45 1.00
N ASP A 51 12.07 -0.43 1.73
CA ASP A 51 12.78 0.16 2.88
C ASP A 51 12.45 -0.54 4.21
N MET A 52 11.40 -1.36 4.24
CA MET A 52 10.90 -2.06 5.43
C MET A 52 11.60 -3.41 5.61
N CYS A 53 11.97 -3.75 6.84
CA CYS A 53 12.78 -4.94 7.16
C CYS A 53 12.03 -6.01 7.97
N CYS A 54 10.85 -5.72 8.50
CA CYS A 54 10.04 -6.68 9.26
C CYS A 54 8.54 -6.34 9.18
N GLY A 55 7.71 -7.25 9.69
CA GLY A 55 6.26 -7.10 9.72
C GLY A 55 5.79 -5.91 10.57
N GLU A 56 6.50 -5.58 11.65
CA GLU A 56 6.18 -4.41 12.49
C GLU A 56 6.38 -3.10 11.72
N GLU A 57 7.51 -2.94 11.04
CA GLU A 57 7.77 -1.78 10.17
C GLU A 57 6.73 -1.68 9.05
N ALA A 58 6.35 -2.79 8.43
CA ALA A 58 5.33 -2.83 7.38
C ALA A 58 3.94 -2.39 7.90
N ALA A 59 3.52 -2.91 9.05
CA ALA A 59 2.26 -2.51 9.67
C ALA A 59 2.27 -1.05 10.13
N ALA A 60 3.40 -0.56 10.65
CA ALA A 60 3.56 0.83 11.05
C ALA A 60 3.49 1.78 9.84
N ALA A 61 4.16 1.46 8.74
CA ALA A 61 4.15 2.27 7.51
C ALA A 61 2.73 2.38 6.92
N VAL A 62 1.99 1.27 6.83
CA VAL A 62 0.61 1.28 6.33
C VAL A 62 -0.33 2.01 7.29
N ARG A 63 -0.13 1.88 8.62
CA ARG A 63 -0.89 2.63 9.62
C ARG A 63 -0.66 4.14 9.49
N GLU A 64 0.59 4.56 9.29
CA GLU A 64 0.91 5.98 9.10
C GLU A 64 0.27 6.50 7.81
N LEU A 65 0.32 5.72 6.72
CA LEU A 65 -0.36 6.06 5.48
C LEU A 65 -1.87 6.19 5.69
N GLN A 66 -2.50 5.25 6.40
CA GLN A 66 -3.92 5.31 6.75
C GLN A 66 -4.27 6.61 7.47
N LEU A 67 -3.48 6.99 8.48
CA LEU A 67 -3.69 8.22 9.25
C LEU A 67 -3.49 9.48 8.40
N ILE A 68 -2.52 9.48 7.48
CA ILE A 68 -2.32 10.57 6.51
C ILE A 68 -3.56 10.70 5.61
N LEU A 69 -4.07 9.60 5.04
CA LEU A 69 -5.24 9.62 4.15
C LEU A 69 -6.50 10.12 4.87
N GLN A 70 -6.71 9.67 6.11
CA GLN A 70 -7.82 10.12 6.96
C GLN A 70 -7.69 11.61 7.31
N THR A 71 -6.48 12.07 7.65
CA THR A 71 -6.21 13.49 7.95
C THR A 71 -6.47 14.37 6.73
N LEU A 72 -6.07 13.91 5.54
CA LEU A 72 -6.33 14.60 4.27
C LEU A 72 -7.81 14.58 3.86
N GLY A 73 -8.62 13.69 4.45
CA GLY A 73 -10.01 13.47 4.07
C GLY A 73 -10.19 12.79 2.71
N SER A 74 -9.14 12.19 2.15
CA SER A 74 -9.17 11.55 0.84
C SER A 74 -9.72 10.12 0.87
N SER A 75 -9.56 9.42 2.00
CA SER A 75 -10.13 8.09 2.23
C SER A 75 -10.22 7.81 3.74
N GLN A 76 -11.24 7.08 4.17
CA GLN A 76 -11.30 6.52 5.52
C GLN A 76 -10.35 5.32 5.68
N ALA A 77 -9.91 4.73 4.57
CA ALA A 77 -8.90 3.69 4.48
C ALA A 77 -9.17 2.49 5.44
N VAL A 78 -10.44 2.13 5.62
CA VAL A 78 -10.86 1.00 6.45
C VAL A 78 -10.66 -0.31 5.70
N MET A 79 -9.65 -1.10 6.10
CA MET A 79 -9.32 -2.37 5.46
C MET A 79 -10.47 -3.38 5.51
N ALA A 80 -11.21 -3.44 6.63
CA ALA A 80 -12.33 -4.38 6.80
C ALA A 80 -13.48 -4.15 5.80
N GLU A 81 -13.62 -2.92 5.31
CA GLU A 81 -14.60 -2.53 4.28
C GLU A 81 -14.02 -2.60 2.86
N GLY A 82 -12.74 -2.97 2.72
CA GLY A 82 -12.06 -3.06 1.43
C GLY A 82 -11.65 -1.71 0.83
N GLN A 83 -11.65 -0.64 1.64
CA GLN A 83 -11.24 0.72 1.22
C GLN A 83 -9.72 0.89 1.15
N LEU A 84 -8.97 0.01 1.82
CA LEU A 84 -7.51 -0.08 1.75
C LEU A 84 -7.12 -1.54 1.57
N ARG A 85 -6.33 -1.81 0.54
CA ARG A 85 -5.81 -3.14 0.20
C ARG A 85 -4.29 -3.07 0.15
N VAL A 86 -3.64 -4.12 0.61
CA VAL A 86 -2.18 -4.20 0.67
C VAL A 86 -1.73 -5.56 0.14
N ASP A 87 -0.86 -5.52 -0.86
CA ASP A 87 -0.07 -6.67 -1.30
C ASP A 87 1.38 -6.46 -0.82
N ALA A 88 1.96 -7.46 -0.15
CA ALA A 88 3.31 -7.35 0.42
C ALA A 88 4.33 -8.06 -0.48
N ASN A 89 5.42 -7.37 -0.81
CA ASN A 89 6.52 -7.96 -1.57
C ASN A 89 7.67 -8.24 -0.61
N VAL A 90 8.05 -9.51 -0.46
CA VAL A 90 9.05 -9.96 0.52
C VAL A 90 10.18 -10.69 -0.19
N SER A 91 11.40 -10.33 0.14
CA SER A 91 12.61 -11.08 -0.18
C SER A 91 13.61 -11.02 0.97
N VAL A 92 14.44 -12.04 1.10
CA VAL A 92 15.54 -12.08 2.07
C VAL A 92 16.89 -12.02 1.35
N HIS A 93 17.90 -11.47 2.01
CA HIS A 93 19.26 -11.41 1.50
C HIS A 93 20.28 -11.31 2.65
N TYR A 94 21.54 -11.67 2.38
CA TYR A 94 22.61 -11.42 3.33
C TYR A 94 22.99 -9.93 3.37
N PRO A 95 23.41 -9.39 4.54
CA PRO A 95 23.87 -8.02 4.62
C PRO A 95 24.98 -7.71 3.60
N GLY A 96 24.77 -6.68 2.78
CA GLY A 96 25.71 -6.29 1.72
C GLY A 96 25.48 -6.96 0.36
N GLU A 97 24.66 -8.01 0.29
CA GLU A 97 24.27 -8.65 -0.96
C GLU A 97 23.03 -7.99 -1.60
N PRO A 98 22.81 -8.16 -2.92
CA PRO A 98 21.58 -7.73 -3.58
C PRO A 98 20.33 -8.39 -2.99
N TYR A 99 19.17 -7.74 -3.15
CA TYR A 99 17.88 -8.32 -2.75
C TYR A 99 17.63 -9.67 -3.43
N GLY A 100 17.15 -10.64 -2.64
CA GLY A 100 16.80 -11.97 -3.11
C GLY A 100 15.56 -12.01 -3.99
N VAL A 101 15.16 -13.22 -4.35
CA VAL A 101 13.97 -13.47 -5.17
C VAL A 101 12.72 -13.02 -4.42
N ARG A 102 11.89 -12.23 -5.10
CA ARG A 102 10.66 -11.66 -4.55
C ARG A 102 9.54 -12.70 -4.50
N THR A 103 8.87 -12.77 -3.35
CA THR A 103 7.56 -13.41 -3.19
C THR A 103 6.51 -12.33 -2.92
N GLU A 104 5.38 -12.40 -3.62
CA GLU A 104 4.27 -11.45 -3.48
C GLU A 104 3.15 -12.10 -2.66
N VAL A 105 2.85 -11.56 -1.49
CA VAL A 105 1.81 -12.05 -0.58
C VAL A 105 0.55 -11.20 -0.70
N LYS A 106 -0.57 -11.83 -1.08
CA LYS A 106 -1.87 -11.21 -1.31
C LYS A 106 -2.90 -11.56 -0.24
N ASN A 107 -4.07 -10.92 -0.35
CA ASN A 107 -5.26 -11.14 0.49
C ASN A 107 -5.04 -10.78 1.96
N ILE A 108 -4.34 -9.69 2.21
CA ILE A 108 -4.05 -9.18 3.56
C ILE A 108 -5.12 -8.15 3.95
N ASN A 109 -6.05 -8.55 4.83
CA ASN A 109 -7.21 -7.72 5.18
C ASN A 109 -7.08 -6.97 6.52
N SER A 110 -5.93 -7.03 7.19
CA SER A 110 -5.68 -6.24 8.40
C SER A 110 -4.19 -5.97 8.60
N LEU A 111 -3.85 -4.89 9.31
CA LEU A 111 -2.47 -4.57 9.69
C LEU A 111 -1.81 -5.67 10.53
N ARG A 112 -2.59 -6.35 11.40
CA ARG A 112 -2.09 -7.48 12.19
C ARG A 112 -1.71 -8.65 11.29
N PHE A 113 -2.52 -8.92 10.27
CA PHE A 113 -2.23 -9.97 9.30
C PHE A 113 -1.09 -9.58 8.36
N LEU A 114 -0.93 -8.29 8.04
CA LEU A 114 0.24 -7.80 7.30
C LEU A 114 1.54 -8.13 8.03
N ALA A 115 1.63 -7.74 9.31
CA ALA A 115 2.82 -8.02 10.10
C ALA A 115 3.14 -9.52 10.15
N LYS A 116 2.14 -10.34 10.48
CA LYS A 116 2.29 -11.80 10.53
C LYS A 116 2.67 -12.42 9.19
N ALA A 117 2.07 -11.96 8.09
CA ALA A 117 2.34 -12.48 6.77
C ALA A 117 3.78 -12.20 6.33
N VAL A 118 4.27 -10.98 6.58
CA VAL A 118 5.65 -10.58 6.29
C VAL A 118 6.63 -11.38 7.14
N ASP A 119 6.43 -11.45 8.45
CA ASP A 119 7.34 -12.17 9.35
C ASP A 119 7.38 -13.68 9.03
N TYR A 120 6.21 -14.28 8.75
CA TYR A 120 6.13 -15.67 8.32
C TYR A 120 6.90 -15.90 7.01
N GLU A 121 6.70 -15.04 6.01
CA GLU A 121 7.36 -15.20 4.71
C GLU A 121 8.88 -15.00 4.81
N ILE A 122 9.35 -14.07 5.64
CA ILE A 122 10.78 -13.91 5.94
C ILE A 122 11.35 -15.22 6.50
N GLN A 123 10.74 -15.79 7.54
CA GLN A 123 11.23 -17.02 8.15
C GLN A 123 11.19 -18.20 7.18
N ARG A 124 10.08 -18.36 6.45
CA ARG A 124 9.93 -19.41 5.44
C ARG A 124 11.01 -19.32 4.35
N GLN A 125 11.36 -18.11 3.89
CA GLN A 125 12.42 -17.96 2.90
C GLN A 125 13.81 -18.26 3.48
N ILE A 126 14.09 -17.85 4.72
CA ILE A 126 15.35 -18.18 5.41
C ILE A 126 15.49 -19.69 5.57
N GLU A 127 14.47 -20.37 6.11
CA GLU A 127 14.49 -21.82 6.32
C GLU A 127 14.70 -22.59 5.01
N GLU A 128 14.02 -22.20 3.93
CA GLU A 128 14.20 -22.83 2.61
C GLU A 128 15.64 -22.69 2.10
N LEU A 129 16.25 -21.51 2.23
CA LEU A 129 17.62 -21.25 1.79
C LEU A 129 18.66 -21.97 2.67
N GLU A 130 18.47 -22.00 3.98
CA GLU A 130 19.35 -22.69 4.93
C GLU A 130 19.33 -24.22 4.73
N ASN A 131 18.19 -24.77 4.29
CA ASN A 131 18.07 -26.19 3.92
C ASN A 131 18.66 -26.52 2.53
N GLY A 132 19.29 -25.55 1.86
CA GLY A 132 19.87 -25.72 0.53
C GLY A 132 18.85 -25.67 -0.61
N GLY A 133 17.62 -25.23 -0.33
CA GLY A 133 16.57 -25.00 -1.31
C GLY A 133 16.74 -23.68 -2.08
N THR A 134 15.73 -23.31 -2.86
CA THR A 134 15.74 -22.07 -3.65
C THR A 134 14.38 -21.38 -3.60
N ILE A 135 14.37 -20.05 -3.54
CA ILE A 135 13.13 -19.26 -3.56
C ILE A 135 12.67 -19.06 -5.01
N LEU A 136 11.42 -19.43 -5.27
CA LEU A 136 10.75 -19.18 -6.54
C LEU A 136 10.03 -17.83 -6.52
N ASN A 137 9.99 -17.16 -7.67
CA ASN A 137 9.19 -15.95 -7.83
C ASN A 137 7.72 -16.34 -8.01
N GLU A 138 6.97 -16.33 -6.91
CA GLU A 138 5.59 -16.80 -6.85
C GLU A 138 4.69 -15.81 -6.14
N THR A 139 3.38 -15.94 -6.38
CA THR A 139 2.34 -15.25 -5.61
C THR A 139 1.78 -16.21 -4.57
N ARG A 140 1.72 -15.76 -3.31
CA ARG A 140 1.17 -16.51 -2.19
C ARG A 140 -0.01 -15.76 -1.59
N ALA A 141 -0.91 -16.46 -0.92
CA ALA A 141 -1.97 -15.87 -0.11
C ALA A 141 -1.67 -16.10 1.36
N PHE A 142 -2.01 -15.14 2.22
CA PHE A 142 -1.95 -15.35 3.67
C PHE A 142 -3.22 -16.03 4.19
N ASP A 143 -3.09 -17.23 4.76
CA ASP A 143 -4.18 -17.89 5.46
C ASP A 143 -4.20 -17.43 6.93
N SER A 144 -5.16 -16.56 7.26
CA SER A 144 -5.32 -16.03 8.61
C SER A 144 -5.68 -17.06 9.68
N LYS A 145 -6.26 -18.21 9.31
CA LYS A 145 -6.61 -19.29 10.25
C LYS A 145 -5.40 -20.13 10.61
N LEU A 146 -4.59 -20.48 9.60
CA LEU A 146 -3.37 -21.26 9.79
C LEU A 146 -2.18 -20.39 10.22
N GLY A 147 -2.24 -19.09 9.95
CA GLY A 147 -1.15 -18.16 10.24
C GLY A 147 0.06 -18.31 9.32
N CYS A 148 -0.14 -18.88 8.12
CA CYS A 148 0.93 -19.18 7.16
C CYS A 148 0.62 -18.62 5.76
N THR A 149 1.64 -18.50 4.92
CA THR A 149 1.46 -18.21 3.49
C THR A 149 1.29 -19.51 2.72
N ILE A 150 0.32 -19.57 1.81
CA ILE A 150 0.05 -20.70 0.92
C ILE A 150 0.28 -20.28 -0.54
N PRO A 151 0.89 -21.13 -1.38
CA PRO A 151 1.08 -20.82 -2.79
C PRO A 151 -0.28 -20.67 -3.46
N MET A 152 -0.45 -19.61 -4.25
CA MET A 152 -1.64 -19.49 -5.10
C MET A 152 -1.42 -20.28 -6.39
N ARG A 153 -2.51 -20.80 -6.97
CA ARG A 153 -2.45 -21.42 -8.29
C ARG A 153 -1.80 -20.45 -9.28
N ASP A 154 -0.77 -20.91 -9.98
CA ASP A 154 -0.11 -20.14 -11.03
C ASP A 154 -1.16 -19.64 -12.01
N LYS A 155 -1.33 -18.32 -12.07
CA LYS A 155 -1.92 -17.70 -13.24
C LYS A 155 -0.89 -17.87 -14.35
N GLU A 156 -1.27 -18.60 -15.39
CA GLU A 156 -0.47 -18.84 -16.60
C GLU A 156 0.29 -17.57 -17.04
N GLY A 157 1.63 -17.60 -16.90
CA GLY A 157 2.58 -16.65 -17.50
C GLY A 157 2.55 -15.20 -16.99
N LYS A 158 3.69 -14.50 -17.12
CA LYS A 158 3.71 -13.03 -17.08
C LYS A 158 2.85 -12.51 -18.22
N GLN A 159 1.69 -11.95 -17.92
CA GLN A 159 0.83 -11.34 -18.92
C GLN A 159 1.43 -10.02 -19.40
N ASP A 160 1.63 -9.90 -20.71
CA ASP A 160 1.95 -8.62 -21.32
C ASP A 160 0.71 -7.73 -21.30
N TYR A 161 0.70 -6.76 -20.39
CA TYR A 161 -0.40 -5.81 -20.22
C TYR A 161 -0.52 -4.81 -21.39
N ARG A 162 0.44 -4.77 -22.32
CA ARG A 162 0.40 -3.92 -23.53
C ARG A 162 0.05 -2.47 -23.22
N PHE A 163 0.76 -1.89 -22.25
CA PHE A 163 0.55 -0.51 -21.82
C PHE A 163 0.64 0.46 -23.01
N MET A 164 -0.41 1.25 -23.17
CA MET A 164 -0.45 2.37 -24.11
C MET A 164 -1.23 3.53 -23.47
N PRO A 165 -0.96 4.79 -23.85
CA PRO A 165 -1.76 5.92 -23.42
C PRO A 165 -3.24 5.72 -23.80
N GLU A 166 -4.15 6.03 -22.89
CA GLU A 166 -5.60 5.95 -23.14
C GLU A 166 -6.01 7.01 -24.17
N PRO A 167 -6.44 6.62 -25.39
CA PRO A 167 -6.72 7.57 -26.47
C PRO A 167 -7.93 8.46 -26.20
N ASN A 168 -8.86 8.03 -25.33
CA ASN A 168 -10.07 8.79 -25.02
C ASN A 168 -9.89 9.81 -23.89
N LEU A 169 -8.76 9.78 -23.18
CA LEU A 169 -8.48 10.72 -22.10
C LEU A 169 -7.34 11.66 -22.49
N PRO A 170 -7.58 12.99 -22.51
CA PRO A 170 -6.48 13.92 -22.63
C PRO A 170 -5.55 13.81 -21.40
N PRO A 171 -4.26 14.17 -21.52
CA PRO A 171 -3.34 14.14 -20.39
C PRO A 171 -3.86 14.96 -19.20
N LEU A 172 -3.66 14.44 -17.98
CA LEU A 172 -3.90 15.19 -16.76
C LEU A 172 -2.78 16.21 -16.55
N ILE A 173 -3.12 17.50 -16.55
CA ILE A 173 -2.14 18.58 -16.44
C ILE A 173 -2.20 19.18 -15.04
N LEU A 174 -1.08 19.11 -14.33
CA LEU A 174 -0.87 19.72 -13.03
C LEU A 174 0.02 20.96 -13.20
N TYR A 175 -0.28 22.04 -12.49
CA TYR A 175 0.54 23.25 -12.51
C TYR A 175 0.66 23.89 -11.14
N ASP A 176 1.76 24.61 -10.94
CA ASP A 176 1.97 25.56 -9.86
C ASP A 176 2.07 27.00 -10.42
N ALA A 177 2.23 27.99 -9.55
CA ALA A 177 2.34 29.40 -9.94
C ALA A 177 3.48 29.68 -10.93
N LYS A 178 4.48 28.80 -11.06
CA LYS A 178 5.63 28.97 -11.95
C LYS A 178 5.45 28.29 -13.31
N SER A 179 4.56 27.31 -13.39
CA SER A 179 4.31 26.44 -14.56
C SER A 179 2.95 26.68 -15.22
N LEU A 180 2.34 27.84 -14.98
CA LEU A 180 1.00 28.18 -15.45
C LEU A 180 0.91 28.15 -16.99
N PRO A 181 0.07 27.29 -17.59
CA PRO A 181 -0.09 27.25 -19.04
C PRO A 181 -0.82 28.51 -19.54
N ALA A 182 -0.25 29.21 -20.53
CA ALA A 182 -0.74 30.53 -20.97
C ALA A 182 -2.14 30.51 -21.63
N ASN A 183 -2.63 29.35 -22.09
CA ASN A 183 -3.87 29.23 -22.89
C ASN A 183 -4.71 27.99 -22.53
N MET A 184 -4.77 27.59 -21.25
CA MET A 184 -5.57 26.41 -20.85
C MET A 184 -6.82 26.75 -20.08
N ASN A 185 -7.89 26.00 -20.35
CA ASN A 185 -9.12 26.08 -19.59
C ASN A 185 -8.86 25.60 -18.15
N HIS A 186 -9.18 26.43 -17.16
CA HIS A 186 -9.02 26.12 -15.74
C HIS A 186 -9.77 24.84 -15.29
N GLN A 187 -10.73 24.35 -16.06
CA GLN A 187 -11.43 23.08 -15.82
C GLN A 187 -10.61 21.84 -16.24
N GLN A 188 -9.58 22.00 -17.06
CA GLN A 188 -8.75 20.91 -17.60
C GLN A 188 -7.38 20.79 -16.90
N VAL A 189 -7.11 21.64 -15.91
CA VAL A 189 -5.82 21.73 -15.23
C VAL A 189 -6.00 21.79 -13.72
N VAL A 190 -5.07 21.20 -12.97
CA VAL A 190 -5.12 21.16 -11.50
C VAL A 190 -4.06 22.08 -10.89
N ASN A 191 -4.50 23.04 -10.07
CA ASN A 191 -3.62 24.00 -9.39
C ASN A 191 -3.07 23.43 -8.06
N ILE A 192 -1.79 23.09 -8.04
CA ILE A 192 -1.11 22.50 -6.89
C ILE A 192 -1.03 23.48 -5.70
N ASP A 193 -0.79 24.78 -5.94
CA ASP A 193 -0.66 25.77 -4.86
C ASP A 193 -1.98 25.98 -4.12
N SER A 194 -3.11 25.91 -4.82
CA SER A 194 -4.43 25.98 -4.21
C SER A 194 -4.71 24.78 -3.29
N ILE A 195 -4.22 23.60 -3.65
CA ILE A 195 -4.35 22.39 -2.84
C ILE A 195 -3.43 22.51 -1.64
N ARG A 196 -2.17 22.91 -1.85
CA ARG A 196 -1.16 23.10 -0.78
C ARG A 196 -1.65 24.02 0.33
N LYS A 197 -2.32 25.14 -0.02
CA LYS A 197 -2.88 26.09 0.97
C LYS A 197 -4.02 25.53 1.81
N ARG A 198 -4.70 24.48 1.35
CA ARG A 198 -5.84 23.83 2.01
C ARG A 198 -5.44 22.56 2.76
N LEU A 199 -4.18 22.13 2.65
CA LEU A 199 -3.71 20.94 3.35
C LEU A 199 -3.79 21.18 4.87
N PRO A 200 -4.42 20.27 5.63
CA PRO A 200 -4.39 20.32 7.08
C PRO A 200 -2.99 19.98 7.61
N ASP A 201 -2.75 20.26 8.89
CA ASP A 201 -1.57 19.73 9.58
C ASP A 201 -1.58 18.20 9.49
N LEU A 202 -0.53 17.64 8.89
CA LEU A 202 -0.34 16.19 8.80
C LEU A 202 -0.03 15.59 10.19
N PRO A 203 -0.22 14.28 10.37
CA PRO A 203 -0.03 13.62 11.67
C PRO A 203 1.33 13.91 12.31
N SER A 204 2.42 13.86 11.55
CA SER A 204 3.77 14.17 12.04
C SER A 204 3.89 15.59 12.60
N VAL A 205 3.30 16.57 11.93
CA VAL A 205 3.27 17.98 12.36
C VAL A 205 2.43 18.12 13.63
N LYS A 206 1.26 17.47 13.69
CA LYS A 206 0.40 17.47 14.89
C LYS A 206 1.12 16.87 16.10
N ARG A 207 1.81 15.73 15.94
CA ARG A 207 2.60 15.11 17.03
C ARG A 207 3.67 16.07 17.56
N ALA A 208 4.43 16.70 16.67
CA ALA A 208 5.46 17.66 17.06
C ALA A 208 4.89 18.84 17.86
N LYS A 209 3.77 19.41 17.39
CA LYS A 209 3.06 20.49 18.10
C LYS A 209 2.56 20.05 19.48
N LEU A 210 2.01 18.83 19.61
CA LEU A 210 1.55 18.32 20.90
C LEU A 210 2.68 18.18 21.92
N VAL A 211 3.83 17.66 21.49
CA VAL A 211 5.02 17.53 22.35
C VAL A 211 5.52 18.91 22.79
N GLU A 212 5.66 19.85 21.84
CA GLU A 212 6.14 21.20 22.12
C GLU A 212 5.19 21.97 23.05
N GLN A 213 3.88 21.93 22.79
CA GLN A 213 2.89 22.71 23.51
C GLN A 213 2.58 22.17 24.91
N TYR A 214 2.55 20.84 25.07
CA TYR A 214 2.09 20.21 26.31
C TYR A 214 3.18 19.48 27.10
N GLY A 215 4.42 19.43 26.59
CA GLY A 215 5.55 18.78 27.27
C GLY A 215 5.37 17.28 27.48
N ILE A 216 4.49 16.63 26.71
CA ILE A 216 4.26 15.18 26.80
C ILE A 216 5.42 14.41 26.18
N LEU A 217 5.62 13.18 26.63
CA LEU A 217 6.61 12.29 26.02
C LEU A 217 6.24 12.01 24.54
N PRO A 218 7.22 11.96 23.61
CA PRO A 218 6.96 11.70 22.20
C PRO A 218 6.13 10.44 21.93
N GLU A 219 6.37 9.37 22.68
CA GLU A 219 5.61 8.12 22.60
C GLU A 219 4.11 8.29 22.88
N HIS A 220 3.74 9.17 23.80
CA HIS A 220 2.33 9.45 24.12
C HIS A 220 1.63 10.20 22.98
N SER A 221 2.37 11.00 22.19
CA SER A 221 1.79 11.75 21.07
C SER A 221 1.20 10.85 19.98
N PHE A 222 1.70 9.61 19.84
CA PHE A 222 1.18 8.62 18.89
C PHE A 222 -0.14 7.99 19.33
N THR A 223 -0.52 8.09 20.60
CA THR A 223 -1.80 7.54 21.11
C THR A 223 -2.94 8.55 20.96
N LEU A 224 -2.61 9.85 20.84
CA LEU A 224 -3.57 10.95 20.81
C LEU A 224 -4.10 11.29 19.40
N LEU A 225 -3.59 10.61 18.37
CA LEU A 225 -3.96 10.78 16.97
C LEU A 225 -4.34 9.42 16.37
#